data_AF-A0A353Q2V1-F1
#
_entry.id   AF-A0A353Q2V1-F1
#
_cell.length_a   1.000
_cell.length_b   1.000
_cell.length_c   1.000
_cell.angle_alpha   90.00
_cell.angle_beta   90.00
_cell.angle_gamma   90.00
#
_symmetry.space_group_name_H-M   'P 1'
#
loop_
_entity.id
_entity.type
_entity.pdbx_description
1 polymer ?
#
loop_
_entity_poly.entity_id
_entity_poly.type
_entity_poly.pdbx_seq_one_letter_code
_entity_poly.pdbx_strand_id
1 'polypeptide(L)' 'MKEMHDYKKDIISITPEMEKSDEEDIEYESIESKSMKELFEDFYKHEKGVEADRELVEMFLKIAEGGDEDEAKED' A
#
# COMPACT_ATOMS: atom_id res chain seq x y z
N MET A 1 14.95 26.45 7.30
CA MET A 1 15.98 25.59 7.95
C MET A 1 17.41 26.01 7.62
N LYS A 2 17.73 26.40 6.38
CA LYS A 2 19.08 26.88 6.01
C LYS A 2 19.47 28.22 6.68
N GLU A 3 18.47 29.06 6.97
CA GLU A 3 18.68 30.42 7.47
C GLU A 3 19.22 30.49 8.92
N MET A 4 18.89 29.54 9.81
CA MET A 4 19.30 29.62 11.23
C MET A 4 20.82 29.45 11.44
N HIS A 5 21.47 28.62 10.62
CA HIS A 5 22.91 28.40 10.66
C HIS A 5 23.69 29.66 10.26
N ASP A 6 23.14 30.46 9.34
CA ASP A 6 23.77 31.70 8.88
C ASP A 6 23.74 32.80 9.95
N TYR A 7 22.73 32.79 10.84
CA TYR A 7 22.62 33.73 11.95
C TYR A 7 23.45 33.35 13.18
N LYS A 8 23.72 32.05 13.42
CA LYS A 8 24.62 31.57 14.47
C LYS A 8 25.39 30.34 14.04
N LYS A 9 26.69 30.54 13.83
CA LYS A 9 27.66 29.52 13.38
C LYS A 9 27.88 28.37 14.37
N ASP A 10 27.43 28.51 15.62
CA ASP A 10 27.54 27.48 16.66
C ASP A 10 26.35 26.50 16.65
N ILE A 11 25.38 26.66 15.74
CA ILE A 11 24.23 25.76 15.64
C ILE A 11 24.61 24.52 14.83
N ILE A 12 24.75 23.40 15.55
CA ILE A 12 24.90 22.08 14.95
C ILE A 12 23.52 21.58 14.53
N SER A 13 23.30 21.38 13.23
CA SER A 13 22.08 20.77 12.69
C SER A 13 22.32 19.27 12.52
N ILE A 14 21.54 18.44 13.21
CA ILE A 14 21.59 16.99 13.09
C ILE A 14 20.33 16.57 12.34
N THR A 15 20.48 16.07 11.12
CA THR A 15 19.40 15.39 10.41
C THR A 15 19.67 13.90 10.51
N PRO A 16 18.73 13.09 11.04
CA PRO A 16 18.92 11.66 11.09
C PRO A 16 19.02 11.10 9.66
N GLU A 17 20.02 10.26 9.42
CA GLU A 17 20.03 9.39 8.25
C GLU A 17 18.98 8.32 8.51
N MET A 18 17.76 8.55 8.02
CA MET A 18 16.79 7.48 7.89
C MET A 18 17.35 6.58 6.78
N GLU A 19 17.78 5.36 7.14
CA GLU A 19 17.94 4.32 6.14
C GLU A 19 16.60 4.27 5.42
N LYS A 20 16.60 4.63 4.14
CA LYS A 20 15.46 4.33 3.30
C LYS A 20 15.36 2.81 3.33
N SER A 21 14.50 2.27 4.19
CA SER A 21 13.87 1.02 3.84
C SER A 21 13.21 1.33 2.51
N ASP A 22 13.72 0.72 1.45
CA ASP A 22 13.11 0.72 0.11
C ASP A 22 11.68 0.11 0.11
N GLU A 23 11.05 0.00 1.28
CA GLU A 23 9.67 -0.38 1.55
C GLU A 23 8.73 0.85 1.69
N GLU A 24 9.25 2.08 1.76
CA GLU A 24 8.42 3.32 1.80
C GLU A 24 8.31 4.05 0.45
N ASP A 25 8.85 3.48 -0.63
CA ASP A 25 8.42 3.81 -2.00
C ASP A 25 7.29 2.83 -2.43
N ILE A 26 6.36 2.50 -1.51
CA ILE A 26 5.01 2.15 -1.97
C ILE A 26 4.48 3.45 -2.55
N GLU A 27 4.70 3.60 -3.85
CA GLU A 27 4.08 4.58 -4.70
C GLU A 27 2.61 4.66 -4.25
N TYR A 28 2.27 5.73 -3.53
CA TYR A 28 0.89 6.07 -3.21
C TYR A 28 0.23 6.52 -4.52
N GLU A 29 0.23 5.66 -5.55
CA GLU A 29 -0.90 5.62 -6.46
C GLU A 29 -2.12 5.51 -5.57
N SER A 30 -3.00 6.51 -5.64
CA SER A 30 -4.15 6.55 -4.75
C SER A 30 -4.87 5.21 -4.87
N ILE A 31 -5.30 4.64 -3.75
CA ILE A 31 -6.06 3.37 -3.73
C ILE A 31 -7.22 3.42 -4.77
N GLU A 32 -7.71 4.62 -5.07
CA GLU A 32 -8.73 4.93 -6.06
C GLU A 32 -8.33 4.63 -7.52
N SER A 33 -7.04 4.60 -7.88
CA SER A 33 -6.59 4.27 -9.24
C SER A 33 -6.37 2.77 -9.46
N LYS A 34 -6.22 1.97 -8.40
CA LYS A 34 -5.97 0.53 -8.51
C LYS A 34 -7.26 -0.25 -8.73
N SER A 35 -7.21 -1.24 -9.61
CA SER A 35 -8.31 -2.19 -9.79
C SER A 35 -8.44 -3.12 -8.57
N MET A 36 -9.64 -3.71 -8.39
CA MET A 36 -9.88 -4.69 -7.31
C MET A 36 -8.89 -5.88 -7.37
N LYS A 37 -8.47 -6.24 -8.58
CA LYS A 37 -7.45 -7.27 -8.82
C LYS A 37 -6.11 -6.85 -8.20
N GLU A 38 -5.62 -5.66 -8.56
CA GLU A 38 -4.32 -5.16 -8.09
C GLU A 38 -4.30 -4.99 -6.58
N LEU A 39 -5.40 -4.48 -6.01
CA LEU A 39 -5.55 -4.36 -4.56
C LEU A 39 -5.45 -5.72 -3.84
N PHE A 40 -6.09 -6.75 -4.41
CA PHE A 40 -6.03 -8.09 -3.85
C PHE A 40 -4.64 -8.73 -3.99
N GLU A 41 -3.98 -8.56 -5.13
CA GLU A 41 -2.63 -9.08 -5.37
C GLU A 41 -1.60 -8.43 -4.42
N ASP A 42 -1.68 -7.11 -4.25
CA ASP A 42 -0.83 -6.36 -3.32
C ASP A 42 -1.07 -6.80 -1.87
N PHE A 43 -2.34 -6.89 -1.46
CA PHE A 43 -2.72 -7.36 -0.13
C PHE A 43 -2.21 -8.78 0.14
N TYR A 44 -2.42 -9.70 -0.81
CA TYR A 44 -2.03 -11.09 -0.67
C TYR A 44 -0.51 -11.23 -0.54
N LYS A 45 0.24 -10.49 -1.38
CA LYS A 45 1.69 -10.46 -1.34
C LYS A 45 2.20 -9.89 -0.02
N HIS A 46 1.59 -8.83 0.49
CA HIS A 46 1.92 -8.25 1.79
C HIS A 46 1.67 -9.25 2.94
N GLU A 47 0.52 -9.90 2.97
CA GLU A 47 0.14 -10.82 4.07
C GLU A 47 0.84 -12.18 4.02
N LYS A 48 1.13 -12.69 2.83
CA LYS A 48 1.69 -14.05 2.64
C LYS A 48 3.15 -14.06 2.24
N GLY A 49 3.71 -12.91 1.84
CA GLY A 49 5.09 -12.78 1.35
C GLY A 49 5.33 -13.47 0.00
N VAL A 50 4.27 -13.88 -0.71
CA VAL A 50 4.33 -14.59 -1.99
C VAL A 50 3.22 -14.11 -2.92
N GLU A 51 3.43 -14.21 -4.23
CA GLU A 51 2.40 -13.86 -5.22
C GLU A 51 1.21 -14.82 -5.17
N ALA A 52 0.01 -14.29 -5.44
CA ALA A 52 -1.20 -15.09 -5.48
C ALA A 52 -1.25 -15.96 -6.74
N ASP A 53 -1.70 -17.21 -6.59
CA ASP A 53 -1.96 -18.06 -7.74
C ASP A 53 -3.09 -17.48 -8.60
N ARG A 54 -2.96 -17.61 -9.92
CA ARG A 54 -3.93 -17.08 -10.87
C ARG A 54 -5.36 -17.58 -10.61
N GLU A 55 -5.51 -18.85 -10.28
CA GLU A 55 -6.82 -19.46 -9.97
C GLU A 55 -7.46 -18.81 -8.73
N LEU A 56 -6.65 -18.48 -7.73
CA LEU A 56 -7.09 -17.83 -6.51
C LEU A 56 -7.58 -16.40 -6.79
N VAL A 57 -6.83 -15.63 -7.58
CA VAL A 57 -7.21 -14.28 -8.00
C VAL A 57 -8.51 -14.31 -8.81
N GLU A 58 -8.62 -15.22 -9.78
CA GLU A 58 -9.83 -15.38 -10.59
C GLU A 58 -11.05 -15.81 -9.74
N MET A 59 -10.86 -16.68 -8.75
CA MET A 59 -11.92 -17.07 -7.82
C MET A 59 -12.37 -15.88 -6.95
N PHE A 60 -11.43 -15.12 -6.40
CA PHE A 60 -11.73 -13.93 -5.60
C PHE A 60 -12.51 -12.90 -6.41
N LEU A 61 -12.06 -12.58 -7.63
CA LEU A 61 -12.73 -11.61 -8.48
C LEU A 61 -14.16 -12.06 -8.85
N LYS A 62 -14.37 -13.35 -9.13
CA LYS A 62 -15.73 -13.88 -9.38
C LYS A 62 -16.65 -13.72 -8.18
N ILE A 63 -16.14 -13.90 -6.96
CA ILE A 63 -16.91 -13.69 -5.73
C ILE A 63 -17.20 -12.20 -5.55
N ALA A 64 -16.20 -11.34 -5.77
CA ALA A 64 -16.33 -9.89 -5.63
C ALA A 64 -17.31 -9.28 -6.66
N GLU A 65 -17.34 -9.83 -7.88
CA GLU A 65 -18.26 -9.41 -8.95
C GLU A 65 -19.66 -10.04 -8.82
N GLY A 66 -19.77 -11.22 -8.18
CA GLY A 66 -21.00 -12.01 -8.05
C GLY A 66 -21.77 -11.82 -6.74
N GLY A 67 -21.42 -10.82 -5.93
CA GLY A 67 -21.98 -10.60 -4.58
C GLY A 67 -23.47 -10.21 -4.51
N ASP A 68 -24.16 -10.00 -5.63
CA ASP A 68 -25.57 -9.56 -5.64
C ASP A 68 -26.60 -10.73 -5.59
N GLU A 69 -26.20 -11.98 -5.83
CA GLU A 69 -27.16 -13.10 -5.92
C GLU A 69 -27.41 -13.82 -4.58
N ASP A 70 -26.47 -13.75 -3.64
CA ASP A 70 -26.51 -14.43 -2.33
C ASP A 70 -26.40 -13.44 -1.14
N GLU A 71 -26.89 -12.20 -1.29
CA GLU A 71 -27.26 -11.42 -0.10
C GLU A 71 -28.37 -12.17 0.63
N ALA A 72 -28.01 -12.78 1.76
CA ALA A 72 -28.94 -13.45 2.65
C ALA A 72 -30.12 -12.53 2.94
N LYS A 73 -31.28 -12.86 2.35
CA LYS A 73 -32.56 -12.36 2.84
C LYS A 73 -32.71 -12.92 4.25
N GLU A 74 -32.35 -12.13 5.25
CA GLU A 74 -32.87 -12.33 6.60
C GLU A 74 -34.40 -12.16 6.52
N ASP A 75 -35.12 -13.22 6.88
CA ASP A 75 -36.58 -13.23 7.12
C ASP A 75 -36.98 -12.38 8.34
#